data_AF-A0A2T1D744-F1
#
_entry.id   AF-A0A2T1D744-F1
#
_cell.length_a   1.000
_cell.length_b   1.000
_cell.length_c   1.000
_cell.angle_alpha   90.00
_cell.angle_beta   90.00
_cell.angle_gamma   90.00
#
_symmetry.space_group_name_H-M   'P 1'
#
loop_
_entity.id
_entity.type
_entity.pdbx_description
1 polymer ?
#
loop_
_entity_poly.entity_id
_entity_poly.type
_entity_poly.pdbx_seq_one_letter_code
_entity_poly.pdbx_strand_id
1 'polypeptide(L)' 'MGSDFPAWQTVYGYFRLWVRLGVWEQRNAALVPQVRVREGRESQPRLGIIDSQSVKLGPKGGRTRG' A
#
# COMPACT_ATOMS: atom_id res chain seq x y z
N MET A 1 -25.06 -15.00 4.31
CA MET A 1 -24.50 -13.88 3.52
C MET A 1 -23.25 -13.39 4.23
N GLY A 2 -22.09 -13.38 3.55
CA GLY A 2 -20.86 -12.76 4.05
C GLY A 2 -19.73 -13.74 4.37
N SER A 3 -19.06 -14.26 3.35
CA SER A 3 -17.71 -14.84 3.44
C SER A 3 -16.86 -14.38 2.25
N ASP A 4 -17.04 -13.14 1.81
CA ASP A 4 -16.37 -12.64 0.60
C ASP A 4 -14.91 -12.22 0.87
N PHE A 5 -14.48 -12.25 2.13
CA PHE A 5 -13.12 -11.85 2.52
C PHE A 5 -12.40 -12.96 3.30
N PRO A 6 -11.10 -13.17 2.99
CA PRO A 6 -10.26 -14.12 3.73
C PRO A 6 -10.04 -13.65 5.18
N ALA A 7 -9.63 -14.59 6.03
CA ALA A 7 -9.26 -14.30 7.41
C ALA A 7 -8.23 -13.15 7.48
N TRP A 8 -8.52 -12.12 8.27
CA TRP A 8 -7.70 -10.90 8.33
C TRP A 8 -6.25 -11.18 8.74
N GLN A 9 -6.01 -12.23 9.53
CA GLN A 9 -4.67 -12.66 9.94
C GLN A 9 -3.81 -13.05 8.74
N THR A 10 -4.40 -13.71 7.74
CA THR A 10 -3.72 -14.11 6.52
C THR A 10 -3.32 -12.88 5.71
N VAL A 11 -4.26 -11.96 5.48
CA VAL A 11 -4.01 -10.70 4.75
C VAL A 11 -2.92 -9.88 5.44
N TYR A 12 -3.05 -9.71 6.75
CA TYR A 12 -2.07 -8.93 7.53
C TYR A 12 -0.71 -9.61 7.60
N GLY A 13 -0.66 -10.95 7.64
CA GLY A 13 0.56 -11.73 7.59
C GLY A 13 1.38 -11.48 6.32
N TYR A 14 0.74 -11.56 5.15
CA TYR A 14 1.40 -11.23 3.88
C TYR A 14 1.84 -9.77 3.80
N PHE A 15 0.98 -8.84 4.23
CA PHE A 15 1.33 -7.43 4.26
C PHE A 15 2.60 -7.18 5.08
N ARG A 16 2.67 -7.73 6.29
CA ARG A 16 3.86 -7.61 7.15
C ARG A 16 5.10 -8.27 6.56
N LEU A 17 4.95 -9.42 5.91
CA LEU A 17 6.04 -10.10 5.22
C LEU A 17 6.60 -9.23 4.10
N TRP A 18 5.73 -8.63 3.28
CA TRP A 18 6.15 -7.76 2.18
C TRP A 18 6.82 -6.47 2.65
N VAL A 19 6.36 -5.88 3.75
CA VAL A 19 7.05 -4.75 4.39
C VAL A 19 8.46 -5.16 4.83
N ARG A 20 8.60 -6.32 5.49
CA ARG A 20 9.91 -6.82 5.94
C ARG A 20 10.87 -7.13 4.78
N LEU A 21 10.34 -7.62 3.67
CA LEU A 21 11.12 -7.99 2.49
C LEU A 21 11.39 -6.80 1.54
N GLY A 22 10.88 -5.61 1.85
CA GLY A 22 11.04 -4.43 0.99
C GLY A 22 10.40 -4.59 -0.40
N VAL A 23 9.31 -5.37 -0.48
CA VAL A 23 8.67 -5.72 -1.76
C VAL A 23 8.10 -4.47 -2.43
N TRP A 24 7.55 -3.55 -1.65
CA TRP A 24 6.98 -2.30 -2.16
C TRP A 24 8.05 -1.43 -2.82
N GLU A 25 9.20 -1.30 -2.17
CA GLU A 25 10.36 -0.55 -2.65
C GLU A 25 10.88 -1.15 -3.96
N GLN A 26 11.05 -2.48 -4.02
CA GLN A 26 11.48 -3.16 -5.24
C GLN A 26 10.50 -2.98 -6.39
N ARG A 27 9.18 -3.10 -6.13
CA ARG A 27 8.16 -2.91 -7.16
C ARG A 27 8.12 -1.46 -7.64
N ASN A 28 8.20 -0.50 -6.74
CA ASN A 28 8.21 0.92 -7.09
C ASN A 28 9.47 1.29 -7.89
N ALA A 29 10.64 0.76 -7.51
CA ALA A 29 11.89 0.97 -8.25
C ALA A 29 11.80 0.50 -9.71
N ALA A 30 11.04 -0.58 -9.97
CA ALA A 30 10.81 -1.07 -11.33
C ALA A 30 9.73 -0.30 -12.09
N LEU A 31 8.63 0.07 -11.41
CA LEU A 31 7.45 0.66 -12.07
C LEU A 31 7.57 2.17 -12.28
N VAL A 32 8.15 2.91 -11.33
CA VAL A 32 8.25 4.37 -11.40
C VAL A 32 8.96 4.84 -12.68
N PRO A 33 10.12 4.27 -13.08
CA PRO A 33 10.77 4.67 -14.33
C PRO A 33 9.89 4.42 -15.57
N GLN A 34 9.18 3.29 -15.60
CA GLN A 34 8.31 2.92 -16.73
C GLN A 34 7.15 3.90 -16.88
N VAL A 35 6.49 4.25 -15.77
CA VAL A 35 5.40 5.22 -15.77
C VAL A 35 5.90 6.60 -16.17
N ARG A 36 7.06 7.04 -15.64
CA ARG A 36 7.63 8.35 -16.00
C ARG A 36 7.95 8.48 -17.49
N VAL A 37 8.58 7.46 -18.08
CA VAL A 37 8.87 7.43 -19.52
C VAL A 37 7.58 7.45 -20.34
N ARG A 38 6.55 6.68 -19.92
CA ARG A 38 5.24 6.69 -20.57
C ARG A 38 4.57 8.07 -20.52
N GLU A 39 4.81 8.85 -19.47
CA GLU A 39 4.34 10.22 -19.32
C GLU A 39 5.25 11.27 -20.00
N GLY A 40 6.25 10.85 -20.77
CA GLY A 40 7.17 11.76 -21.48
C GLY A 40 8.20 12.45 -20.57
N ARG A 41 8.45 11.90 -19.38
CA ARG A 41 9.44 12.40 -18.41
C ARG A 41 10.69 11.52 -18.39
N GLU A 42 11.79 12.07 -17.89
CA GLU A 42 13.01 11.30 -17.62
C GLU A 42 12.74 10.16 -16.61
N SER A 43 13.37 9.01 -16.85
CA SER A 43 13.20 7.77 -16.07
C SER A 43 13.59 7.94 -14.60
N GLN A 44 14.66 8.72 -14.34
CA GLN A 44 15.08 9.08 -12.99
C GLN A 44 14.45 10.43 -12.59
N PRO A 45 13.80 10.51 -11.42
CA PRO A 45 13.30 11.78 -10.91
C PRO A 45 14.47 12.66 -10.46
N ARG A 46 14.41 13.96 -10.76
CA ARG A 46 15.34 14.96 -10.20
C ARG A 46 14.90 15.47 -8.82
N LEU A 47 13.62 15.32 -8.48
CA LEU A 47 13.01 15.71 -7.21
C LEU A 47 11.99 14.66 -6.78
N GLY A 48 12.06 14.22 -5.53
CA GLY A 48 11.05 13.38 -4.88
C GLY A 48 10.14 14.23 -4.00
N ILE A 49 8.83 14.23 -4.27
CA ILE A 49 7.83 14.87 -3.41
C ILE A 49 7.23 13.77 -2.53
N ILE A 50 7.34 13.93 -1.22
CA ILE A 50 6.69 13.07 -0.23
C ILE A 50 5.50 13.86 0.32
N ASP A 51 4.29 13.40 0.03
CA ASP A 51 3.06 13.93 0.63
C ASP A 51 2.58 12.99 1.72
N SER A 52 2.17 13.54 2.86
CA SER A 52 1.60 12.77 3.97
C SER A 52 0.12 13.05 4.07
N GLN A 53 -0.71 12.10 3.62
CA GLN A 53 -2.16 12.21 3.71
C GLN A 53 -2.67 11.43 4.92
N SER A 54 -3.42 12.10 5.79
CA SER A 54 -4.07 11.45 6.94
C SER A 54 -5.41 10.85 6.52
N VAL A 55 -5.60 9.55 6.78
CA VAL A 55 -6.89 8.89 6.57
C VAL A 55 -7.70 9.00 7.87
N LYS A 56 -8.88 9.62 7.80
CA LYS A 56 -9.83 9.63 8.92
C LYS A 56 -10.46 8.25 9.06
N LEU A 57 -10.21 7.58 10.18
CA LEU A 57 -10.90 6.34 10.52
C LEU A 57 -12.36 6.66 10.86
N GLY A 58 -13.31 5.95 10.22
CA GLY A 58 -14.71 5.95 10.63
C GLY A 58 -14.90 5.33 12.02
N PRO A 59 -16.06 5.51 12.67
CA PRO A 59 -16.32 4.97 13.99
C PRO A 59 -16.05 3.47 14.02
N LYS A 60 -15.20 3.04 14.95
CA LYS A 60 -14.91 1.62 15.19
C LYS A 60 -16.21 0.96 15.65
N GLY A 61 -16.85 0.19 14.76
CA GLY A 61 -18.00 -0.66 15.09
C GLY A 61 -17.59 -1.84 15.95
N GLY A 62 -17.10 -1.58 17.17
CA GLY A 62 -16.95 -2.59 18.20
C GLY A 62 -18.31 -2.80 18.86
N ARG A 63 -19.02 -3.87 18.50
CA ARG A 63 -20.12 -4.38 19.31
C ARG A 63 -19.50 -4.99 20.57
N THR A 64 -19.42 -4.22 21.65
CA THR A 64 -19.26 -4.77 22.99
C THR A 64 -20.49 -5.64 23.27
N ARG A 65 -20.28 -6.95 23.41
CA ARG A 65 -21.27 -7.88 23.97
C ARG A 65 -20.75 -8.33 25.33
N GLY A 66 -21.60 -8.18 26.35
CA GLY A 66 -21.43 -8.74 27.69
C GLY A 66 -20.67 -7.83 28.63
#